data_AF-A0AAE1F4P1-F1
#
_entry.id   AF-A0AAE1F4P1-F1
#
_cell.length_a   1.000
_cell.length_b   1.000
_cell.length_c   1.000
_cell.angle_alpha   90.00
_cell.angle_beta   90.00
_cell.angle_gamma   90.00
#
_symmetry.space_group_name_H-M   'P 1'
#
loop_
_entity.id
_entity.type
_entity.pdbx_description
1 polymer ?
#
loop_
_entity_poly.entity_id
_entity_poly.type
_entity_poly.pdbx_seq_one_letter_code
_entity_poly.pdbx_strand_id
1 'polypeptide(L)'
;MEKNITVVDKSPWWFNGETLIKKREKRRKESKWCRVKTENTCDEYKVVKNQYNELIMKNTTDYYLKKIQEAGSDMNKLYKLFDSLTGNVKKRKLPDGFSDKELADAFCKLFKDKMMNIISDFVDMPLPPVMETNSEIRLMCLKTINKKDLIQVIKKVKKRHCGVSPVPILEVVRTCRERH
;
A
#
# COMPACT_ATOMS: atom_id res chain seq x y z
N MET A 1 -37.18 -14.91 -33.39
CA MET A 1 -36.49 -14.29 -32.24
C MET A 1 -35.00 -14.57 -32.39
N GLU A 2 -34.25 -13.59 -32.88
CA GLU A 2 -32.79 -13.71 -33.03
C GLU A 2 -32.11 -13.66 -31.65
N LYS A 3 -31.29 -14.67 -31.37
CA LYS A 3 -30.48 -14.70 -30.14
C LYS A 3 -29.26 -13.81 -30.36
N ASN A 4 -29.26 -12.63 -29.75
CA ASN A 4 -28.07 -11.78 -29.67
C ASN A 4 -27.03 -12.46 -28.76
N ILE A 5 -25.99 -13.05 -29.37
CA ILE A 5 -24.86 -13.61 -28.65
C ILE A 5 -23.88 -12.47 -28.38
N THR A 6 -23.84 -11.99 -27.14
CA THR A 6 -22.80 -11.04 -26.70
C THR A 6 -21.53 -11.82 -26.36
N VAL A 7 -20.51 -11.71 -27.22
CA VAL A 7 -19.16 -12.22 -26.91
C VAL A 7 -18.54 -11.29 -25.86
N VAL A 8 -18.68 -11.67 -24.59
CA VAL A 8 -17.98 -11.00 -23.49
C VAL A 8 -16.54 -11.49 -23.50
N ASP A 9 -15.61 -10.64 -23.96
CA ASP A 9 -14.19 -10.92 -23.85
C ASP A 9 -13.77 -10.84 -22.37
N LYS A 10 -13.63 -12.01 -21.73
CA LYS A 10 -13.16 -12.15 -20.35
C LYS A 10 -11.63 -12.13 -20.25
N SER A 11 -10.93 -11.82 -21.34
CA SER A 11 -9.48 -11.80 -21.35
C SER A 11 -8.95 -10.67 -20.46
N PRO A 12 -7.90 -10.93 -19.64
CA PRO A 12 -7.24 -9.87 -18.89
C PRO A 12 -6.73 -8.76 -19.83
N TRP A 13 -6.71 -7.51 -19.38
CA TRP A 13 -6.35 -6.35 -20.21
C TRP A 13 -4.95 -6.40 -20.84
N TRP A 14 -4.02 -7.18 -20.27
CA TRP A 14 -2.68 -7.42 -20.83
C TRP A 14 -2.64 -8.52 -21.92
N PHE A 15 -3.76 -9.21 -22.13
CA PHE A 15 -3.86 -10.32 -23.07
C PHE A 15 -4.26 -9.80 -24.45
N ASN A 16 -3.26 -9.59 -25.31
CA ASN A 16 -3.41 -8.98 -26.63
C ASN A 16 -3.53 -10.03 -27.76
N GLY A 17 -3.73 -9.54 -28.99
CA GLY A 17 -3.82 -10.38 -30.20
C GLY A 17 -2.55 -11.21 -30.48
N GLU A 18 -1.37 -10.67 -30.16
CA GLU A 18 -0.10 -11.38 -30.31
C GLU A 18 -0.02 -12.58 -29.35
N THR A 19 -0.39 -12.39 -28.09
CA THR A 19 -0.49 -13.46 -27.08
C THR A 19 -1.47 -14.55 -27.52
N LEU A 20 -2.59 -14.16 -28.13
CA LEU A 20 -3.56 -15.11 -28.69
C LEU A 20 -2.97 -15.95 -29.83
N ILE A 21 -2.25 -15.33 -30.76
CA ILE A 21 -1.60 -16.02 -31.87
C ILE A 21 -0.56 -17.02 -31.33
N LYS A 22 0.32 -16.58 -30.42
CA LYS A 22 1.33 -17.44 -29.79
C LYS A 22 0.72 -18.56 -28.95
N LYS A 23 -0.41 -18.31 -28.27
CA LYS A 23 -1.16 -19.37 -27.55
C LYS A 23 -1.66 -20.44 -28.49
N ARG A 24 -2.21 -20.05 -29.65
CA ARG A 24 -2.67 -20.99 -30.69
C ARG A 24 -1.51 -21.78 -31.28
N GLU A 25 -0.38 -21.11 -31.56
CA GLU A 25 0.84 -21.75 -32.05
C GLU A 25 1.37 -22.80 -31.05
N LYS A 26 1.45 -22.45 -29.76
CA LYS A 26 1.82 -23.37 -28.69
C LYS A 26 0.93 -24.61 -28.69
N ARG A 27 -0.39 -24.43 -28.77
CA ARG A 27 -1.35 -25.55 -28.77
C ARG A 27 -1.20 -26.44 -30.01
N ARG A 28 -0.89 -25.86 -31.17
CA ARG A 28 -0.62 -26.63 -32.40
C ARG A 28 0.64 -27.49 -32.26
N LYS A 29 1.74 -26.91 -31.78
CA LYS A 29 3.01 -27.64 -31.55
C LYS A 29 2.86 -28.71 -30.47
N GLU A 30 2.14 -28.40 -29.39
CA GLU A 30 1.80 -29.37 -28.34
C GLU A 30 1.03 -30.55 -28.93
N SER A 31 -0.02 -30.29 -29.72
CA SER A 31 -0.83 -31.33 -30.35
C SER A 31 0.00 -32.20 -31.31
N LYS A 32 0.93 -31.60 -32.07
CA LYS A 32 1.88 -32.32 -32.93
C LYS A 32 2.78 -33.24 -32.11
N TRP A 33 3.36 -32.73 -31.01
CA TRP A 33 4.20 -33.52 -30.11
C TRP A 33 3.43 -34.66 -29.45
N CYS A 34 2.20 -34.44 -28.97
CA CYS A 34 1.39 -35.49 -28.36
C CYS A 34 1.05 -36.63 -29.35
N ARG A 35 0.92 -36.32 -30.65
CA ARG A 35 0.64 -37.32 -31.70
C ARG A 35 1.87 -38.10 -32.12
N VAL A 36 2.98 -37.43 -32.35
CA VAL A 36 4.18 -38.04 -32.97
C VAL A 36 5.19 -38.52 -31.93
N LYS A 37 5.30 -37.83 -30.79
CA LYS A 37 6.20 -38.14 -29.65
C LYS A 37 7.68 -38.32 -30.03
N THR A 38 8.21 -37.47 -30.91
CA THR A 38 9.64 -37.43 -31.24
C THR A 38 10.35 -36.27 -30.53
N GLU A 39 11.65 -36.40 -30.28
CA GLU A 39 12.51 -35.39 -29.64
C GLU A 39 12.45 -34.04 -30.37
N ASN A 40 12.61 -34.02 -31.69
CA ASN A 40 12.48 -32.78 -32.49
C ASN A 40 11.13 -32.06 -32.27
N THR A 41 10.02 -32.80 -32.21
CA THR A 41 8.70 -32.21 -31.96
C THR A 41 8.52 -31.70 -30.53
N CYS A 42 9.20 -32.34 -29.57
CA CYS A 42 9.27 -31.90 -28.18
C CYS A 42 10.03 -30.57 -28.08
N ASP A 43 11.17 -30.46 -28.76
CA ASP A 43 12.00 -29.26 -28.74
C ASP A 43 11.31 -28.09 -29.47
N GLU A 44 10.69 -28.33 -30.62
CA GLU A 44 9.80 -27.35 -31.27
C GLU A 44 8.73 -26.82 -30.31
N TYR A 45 8.11 -27.70 -29.53
CA TYR A 45 7.10 -27.31 -28.53
C TYR A 45 7.73 -26.51 -27.38
N LYS A 46 8.87 -26.94 -26.83
CA LYS A 46 9.57 -26.23 -25.74
C LYS A 46 9.93 -24.80 -26.15
N VAL A 47 10.44 -24.60 -27.35
CA VAL A 47 10.79 -23.28 -27.88
C VAL A 47 9.56 -22.37 -27.90
N VAL A 48 8.45 -22.82 -28.51
CA VAL A 48 7.22 -22.02 -28.60
C VAL A 48 6.58 -21.80 -27.23
N LYS A 49 6.67 -22.79 -26.32
CA LYS A 49 6.23 -22.66 -24.92
C LYS A 49 6.99 -21.56 -24.19
N ASN A 50 8.32 -21.53 -24.32
CA ASN A 50 9.17 -20.54 -23.67
C ASN A 50 8.87 -19.14 -24.21
N GLN A 51 8.82 -18.99 -25.54
CA GLN A 51 8.43 -17.72 -26.18
C GLN A 51 7.06 -17.21 -25.74
N TYR A 52 6.08 -18.12 -25.62
CA TYR A 52 4.76 -17.75 -25.11
C TYR A 52 4.82 -17.27 -23.65
N ASN A 53 5.57 -17.97 -22.80
CA ASN A 53 5.72 -17.58 -21.39
C ASN A 53 6.44 -16.24 -21.24
N GLU A 54 7.50 -16.01 -22.01
CA GLU A 54 8.22 -14.72 -22.06
C GLU A 54 7.29 -13.58 -22.48
N LEU A 55 6.46 -13.80 -23.51
CA LEU A 55 5.49 -12.82 -23.97
C LEU A 55 4.43 -12.50 -22.90
N ILE A 56 3.94 -13.52 -22.19
CA ILE A 56 3.00 -13.33 -21.07
C ILE A 56 3.65 -12.49 -19.97
N MET A 57 4.87 -12.84 -19.57
CA MET A 57 5.60 -12.13 -18.52
C MET A 57 5.83 -10.67 -18.92
N LYS A 58 6.29 -10.43 -20.15
CA LYS A 58 6.50 -9.10 -20.69
C LYS A 58 5.22 -8.27 -20.67
N ASN A 59 4.15 -8.76 -21.29
CA ASN A 59 2.90 -8.01 -21.41
C ASN A 59 2.25 -7.74 -20.06
N THR A 60 2.31 -8.71 -19.13
CA THR A 60 1.80 -8.53 -17.76
C THR A 60 2.62 -7.48 -17.01
N THR A 61 3.95 -7.55 -17.12
CA THR A 61 4.86 -6.60 -16.47
C THR A 61 4.66 -5.18 -17.00
N ASP A 62 4.66 -5.01 -18.32
CA ASP A 62 4.49 -3.72 -18.99
C ASP A 62 3.14 -3.08 -18.59
N TYR A 63 2.08 -3.87 -18.54
CA TYR A 63 0.76 -3.40 -18.13
C TYR A 63 0.74 -2.90 -16.67
N TYR A 64 1.24 -3.68 -15.73
CA TYR A 64 1.22 -3.30 -14.31
C TYR A 64 2.22 -2.19 -14.00
N LEU A 65 3.38 -2.16 -14.66
CA LEU A 65 4.31 -1.03 -14.57
C LEU A 65 3.65 0.27 -15.03
N LYS A 66 2.95 0.24 -16.16
CA LYS A 66 2.18 1.40 -16.64
C LYS A 66 1.13 1.83 -15.62
N LYS A 67 0.40 0.89 -15.01
CA LYS A 67 -0.59 1.20 -13.96
C LYS A 67 0.03 1.81 -12.71
N ILE A 68 1.22 1.36 -12.31
CA ILE A 68 1.97 1.95 -11.19
C ILE A 68 2.42 3.38 -11.54
N GLN A 69 2.94 3.59 -12.75
CA GLN A 69 3.32 4.92 -13.24
C GLN A 69 2.13 5.88 -13.34
N GLU A 70 0.97 5.41 -13.83
CA GLU A 70 -0.28 6.16 -13.89
C GLU A 70 -0.81 6.55 -12.49
N ALA A 71 -0.53 5.73 -11.46
CA ALA A 71 -0.91 6.04 -10.08
C ALA A 71 0.00 7.11 -9.45
N GLY A 72 1.26 7.19 -9.84
CA GLY A 72 2.22 8.17 -9.33
C GLY A 72 2.34 8.11 -7.80
N SER A 73 2.13 9.24 -7.12
CA SER A 73 2.16 9.35 -5.65
C SER A 73 0.80 9.08 -4.97
N ASP A 74 -0.24 8.70 -5.73
CA ASP A 74 -1.57 8.40 -5.18
C ASP A 74 -1.58 7.00 -4.55
N MET A 75 -1.33 6.96 -3.24
CA MET A 75 -1.30 5.72 -2.46
C MET A 75 -2.62 4.94 -2.52
N ASN A 76 -3.77 5.61 -2.63
CA ASN A 76 -5.06 4.92 -2.73
C ASN A 76 -5.18 4.12 -4.03
N LYS A 77 -4.68 4.66 -5.14
CA LYS A 77 -4.65 3.93 -6.43
C LYS A 77 -3.70 2.74 -6.37
N LEU A 78 -2.53 2.91 -5.74
CA LEU A 78 -1.56 1.83 -5.55
C LEU A 78 -2.11 0.69 -4.67
N TYR A 79 -2.74 1.01 -3.54
CA TYR A 79 -3.37 0.00 -2.68
C TYR A 79 -4.50 -0.73 -3.39
N LYS A 80 -5.36 -0.02 -4.14
CA LYS A 80 -6.40 -0.68 -4.96
C LYS A 80 -5.83 -1.61 -6.02
N LEU A 81 -4.73 -1.20 -6.67
CA LEU A 81 -4.04 -2.03 -7.64
C LEU A 81 -3.45 -3.29 -6.98
N PHE A 82 -2.82 -3.13 -5.81
CA PHE A 82 -2.27 -4.22 -5.02
C PHE A 82 -3.35 -5.20 -4.53
N ASP A 83 -4.49 -4.69 -4.05
CA ASP A 83 -5.64 -5.49 -3.64
C ASP A 83 -6.20 -6.30 -4.82
N SER A 84 -6.22 -5.72 -6.03
CA SER A 84 -6.64 -6.41 -7.25
C SER A 84 -5.70 -7.55 -7.65
N LEU A 85 -4.39 -7.39 -7.42
CA LEU A 85 -3.36 -8.39 -7.71
C LEU A 85 -3.36 -9.55 -6.70
N THR A 86 -3.60 -9.23 -5.43
CA THR A 86 -3.57 -10.21 -4.32
C THR A 86 -4.90 -10.92 -4.12
N GLY A 87 -5.94 -10.57 -4.89
CA GLY A 87 -7.28 -11.13 -4.72
C GLY A 87 -8.01 -10.65 -3.46
N ASN A 88 -7.48 -9.63 -2.79
CA ASN A 88 -8.11 -8.97 -1.63
C ASN A 88 -9.24 -8.02 -2.04
N VAL A 89 -10.05 -8.43 -3.02
CA VAL A 89 -11.28 -7.73 -3.35
C VAL A 89 -12.28 -8.08 -2.26
N LYS A 90 -12.15 -7.43 -1.09
CA LYS A 90 -13.14 -7.50 -0.02
C LYS A 90 -14.44 -6.97 -0.60
N LYS A 91 -15.32 -7.87 -1.05
CA LYS A 91 -16.72 -7.53 -1.25
C LYS A 91 -17.20 -7.12 0.14
N ARG A 92 -17.39 -5.81 0.35
CA ARG A 92 -18.12 -5.31 1.51
C ARG A 92 -19.54 -5.84 1.36
N LYS A 93 -19.77 -7.04 1.87
CA LYS A 93 -21.10 -7.59 2.01
C LYS A 93 -21.58 -7.12 3.38
N LEU A 94 -22.63 -6.31 3.37
CA LEU A 94 -23.46 -6.21 4.55
C LEU A 94 -24.06 -7.60 4.84
N PRO A 95 -24.38 -7.92 6.09
CA PRO A 95 -25.14 -9.12 6.40
C PRO A 95 -26.41 -9.19 5.54
N ASP A 96 -26.60 -10.30 4.83
CA ASP A 96 -27.80 -10.53 4.04
C ASP A 96 -29.01 -10.71 4.98
N GLY A 97 -30.18 -10.21 4.60
CA GLY A 97 -31.45 -10.43 5.34
C GLY A 97 -31.81 -9.38 6.40
N PHE A 98 -31.11 -8.24 6.45
CA PHE A 98 -31.46 -7.11 7.33
C PHE A 98 -31.98 -5.92 6.50
N SER A 99 -32.96 -5.21 7.04
CA SER A 99 -33.37 -3.91 6.53
C SER A 99 -32.34 -2.81 6.89
N ASP A 100 -32.33 -1.72 6.13
CA ASP A 100 -31.44 -0.57 6.40
C ASP A 100 -31.62 -0.03 7.83
N LYS A 101 -32.86 -0.06 8.34
CA LYS A 101 -33.18 0.38 9.70
C LYS A 101 -32.58 -0.54 10.75
N GLU A 102 -32.73 -1.85 10.58
CA GLU A 102 -32.16 -2.84 11.51
C GLU A 102 -30.62 -2.78 11.53
N LEU A 103 -30.00 -2.56 10.38
CA LEU A 103 -28.55 -2.35 10.30
C LEU A 103 -28.13 -1.05 11.00
N ALA A 104 -28.84 0.06 10.78
CA ALA A 104 -28.56 1.33 11.44
C ALA A 104 -28.67 1.22 12.96
N ASP A 105 -29.74 0.59 13.45
CA ASP A 105 -29.96 0.36 14.88
C ASP A 105 -28.87 -0.55 15.47
N ALA A 106 -28.48 -1.60 14.75
CA ALA A 106 -27.39 -2.49 15.16
C ALA A 106 -26.03 -1.77 15.20
N PHE A 107 -25.74 -0.91 14.22
CA PHE A 107 -24.54 -0.06 14.24
C PHE A 107 -24.55 0.89 15.43
N CYS A 108 -25.67 1.60 15.66
CA CYS A 108 -25.81 2.51 16.80
C CYS A 108 -25.58 1.79 18.12
N LYS A 109 -26.15 0.58 18.29
CA LYS A 109 -25.94 -0.24 19.47
C LYS A 109 -24.47 -0.65 19.61
N LEU A 110 -23.84 -1.15 18.55
CA LEU A 110 -22.44 -1.57 18.57
C LEU A 110 -21.49 -0.43 18.97
N PHE A 111 -21.70 0.78 18.45
CA PHE A 111 -20.88 1.94 18.83
C PHE A 111 -21.12 2.37 20.27
N LYS A 112 -22.37 2.36 20.75
CA LYS A 112 -22.71 2.64 22.16
C LYS A 112 -22.03 1.63 23.09
N ASP A 113 -22.18 0.34 22.82
CA ASP A 113 -21.60 -0.73 23.63
C ASP A 113 -20.07 -0.63 23.64
N LYS A 114 -19.45 -0.36 22.48
CA LYS A 114 -18.01 -0.15 22.40
C LYS A 114 -17.54 1.06 23.21
N MET A 115 -18.26 2.18 23.16
CA MET A 115 -17.95 3.34 23.99
C MET A 115 -18.07 3.01 25.48
N MET A 116 -19.14 2.34 25.88
CA MET A 116 -19.35 1.98 27.29
C MET A 116 -18.26 1.03 27.80
N ASN A 117 -17.83 0.07 26.98
CA ASN A 117 -16.72 -0.83 27.32
C ASN A 117 -15.40 -0.07 27.48
N ILE A 118 -15.10 0.84 26.55
CA ILE A 118 -13.89 1.68 26.65
C ILE A 118 -13.95 2.51 27.95
N ILE A 119 -15.11 3.12 28.25
CA ILE A 119 -15.29 3.90 29.47
C ILE A 119 -15.12 3.02 30.71
N SER A 120 -15.73 1.84 30.75
CA SER A 120 -15.63 0.92 31.90
C SER A 120 -14.20 0.47 32.16
N ASP A 121 -13.40 0.27 31.10
CA ASP A 121 -11.97 -0.06 31.22
C ASP A 121 -11.18 1.05 31.93
N PHE A 122 -11.69 2.28 31.98
CA PHE A 122 -11.08 3.41 32.67
C PHE A 122 -11.63 3.67 34.08
N VAL A 123 -12.74 3.04 34.51
CA VAL A 123 -13.44 3.38 35.78
C VAL A 123 -12.62 2.99 37.01
N ASP A 124 -11.72 2.00 36.91
CA ASP A 124 -10.86 1.55 38.02
C ASP A 124 -9.45 2.16 38.01
N MET A 125 -9.14 3.09 37.10
CA MET A 125 -7.94 3.90 37.28
C MET A 125 -8.24 4.96 38.34
N PRO A 126 -7.62 4.92 39.54
CA PRO A 126 -7.62 6.09 40.38
C PRO A 126 -7.11 7.24 39.51
N LEU A 127 -7.92 8.29 39.36
CA LEU A 127 -7.44 9.51 38.74
C LEU A 127 -6.09 9.78 39.40
N PRO A 128 -4.97 9.85 38.64
CA PRO A 128 -3.74 10.34 39.23
C PRO A 128 -4.13 11.63 39.92
N PRO A 129 -3.75 11.83 41.20
CA PRO A 129 -4.12 13.03 41.94
C PRO A 129 -3.86 14.17 40.98
N VAL A 130 -4.93 14.93 40.66
CA VAL A 130 -4.83 16.10 39.78
C VAL A 130 -3.60 16.80 40.33
N MET A 131 -2.50 16.77 39.58
CA MET A 131 -1.38 17.61 39.91
C MET A 131 -2.01 18.97 39.76
N GLU A 132 -2.40 19.57 40.89
CA GLU A 132 -2.65 20.98 40.97
C GLU A 132 -1.49 21.56 40.21
N THR A 133 -1.78 22.10 39.03
CA THR A 133 -0.78 22.80 38.26
C THR A 133 -0.48 23.98 39.13
N ASN A 134 0.50 23.80 40.04
CA ASN A 134 1.12 24.87 40.79
C ASN A 134 1.48 25.86 39.69
N SER A 135 0.69 26.92 39.59
CA SER A 135 0.74 27.92 38.52
C SER A 135 1.94 28.84 38.71
N GLU A 136 3.02 28.29 39.26
CA GLU A 136 4.22 28.96 39.73
C GLU A 136 5.48 28.18 39.34
N ILE A 137 5.43 27.36 38.27
CA ILE A 137 6.68 27.04 37.56
C ILE A 137 7.12 28.31 36.82
N ARG A 138 7.61 29.29 37.58
CA ARG A 138 8.36 30.42 37.04
C ARG A 138 9.73 29.89 36.66
N LEU A 139 10.11 30.03 35.40
CA LEU A 139 11.51 29.91 34.98
C LEU A 139 12.30 31.05 35.65
N MET A 140 12.64 30.88 36.92
CA MET A 140 13.26 31.91 37.76
C MET A 140 14.67 32.29 37.24
N CYS A 141 15.32 31.40 36.50
CA CYS A 141 16.63 31.67 35.95
C CYS A 141 16.91 30.78 34.73
N LEU A 142 17.14 31.40 33.58
CA LEU A 142 17.79 30.76 32.45
C LEU A 142 19.29 30.95 32.63
N LYS A 143 20.04 29.86 32.79
CA LYS A 143 21.50 29.95 32.83
C LYS A 143 22.00 30.44 31.49
N THR A 144 22.78 31.52 31.50
CA THR A 144 23.49 31.99 30.31
C THR A 144 24.48 30.91 29.89
N ILE A 145 24.32 30.42 28.66
CA ILE A 145 25.23 29.44 28.08
C ILE A 145 26.39 30.18 27.42
N ASN A 146 27.62 29.75 27.72
CA ASN A 146 28.78 30.32 27.06
C ASN A 146 28.81 29.87 25.59
N LYS A 147 29.29 30.74 24.70
CA LYS A 147 29.42 30.46 23.26
C LYS A 147 30.20 29.16 23.00
N LYS A 148 31.24 28.90 23.78
CA LYS A 148 32.04 27.66 23.67
C LYS A 148 31.21 26.40 23.95
N ASP A 149 30.39 26.43 25.00
CA ASP A 149 29.56 25.31 25.42
C ASP A 149 28.40 25.09 24.43
N LEU A 150 27.80 26.18 23.95
CA LEU A 150 26.78 26.15 22.91
C LEU A 150 27.31 25.46 21.64
N ILE A 151 28.52 25.82 21.19
CA ILE A 151 29.16 25.20 20.02
C ILE A 151 29.42 23.70 20.25
N GLN A 152 29.84 23.29 21.45
CA GLN A 152 30.02 21.87 21.77
C GLN A 152 28.71 21.08 21.71
N VAL A 153 27.61 21.66 22.21
CA VAL A 153 26.29 21.04 22.14
C VAL A 153 25.85 20.91 20.68
N ILE A 154 25.93 21.98 19.89
CA ILE A 154 25.56 21.99 18.46
C ILE A 154 26.38 20.97 17.67
N LYS A 155 27.68 20.80 17.97
CA LYS A 155 28.53 19.80 17.30
C LYS A 155 28.06 18.35 17.56
N LYS A 156 27.46 18.08 18.71
CA LYS A 156 26.94 16.75 19.11
C LYS A 156 25.53 16.46 18.56
N VAL A 157 24.82 17.47 18.06
CA VAL A 157 23.48 17.27 17.49
C VAL A 157 23.56 16.46 16.20
N LYS A 158 22.80 15.35 16.14
CA LYS A 158 22.67 14.54 14.92
C LYS A 158 21.83 15.32 13.89
N LYS A 159 22.26 15.32 12.63
CA LYS A 159 21.56 15.93 11.48
C LYS A 159 20.31 15.13 11.11
N ARG A 160 19.30 15.11 12.00
CA ARG A 160 18.00 14.50 11.70
C ARG A 160 17.01 15.61 11.40
N HIS A 161 16.46 15.58 10.20
CA HIS A 161 15.42 16.51 9.78
C HIS A 161 14.06 16.00 10.29
N CYS A 162 13.34 16.84 11.02
CA CYS A 162 11.93 16.64 11.32
C CYS A 162 11.16 17.76 10.62
N GLY A 163 10.28 17.43 9.68
CA GLY A 163 9.49 18.40 8.93
C GLY A 163 8.50 19.21 9.78
N VAL A 164 8.31 18.82 11.05
CA VAL A 164 7.45 19.49 12.03
C VAL A 164 8.27 20.27 13.07
N SER A 165 9.60 20.31 12.93
CA SER A 165 10.45 21.05 13.87
C SER A 165 10.29 22.56 13.65
N PRO A 166 9.91 23.33 14.68
CA PRO A 166 9.79 24.80 14.56
C PRO A 166 11.15 25.49 14.38
N VAL A 167 12.26 24.75 14.51
CA VAL A 167 13.62 25.26 14.32
C VAL A 167 14.30 24.52 13.17
N PRO A 168 14.88 25.25 12.18
CA PRO A 168 15.62 24.66 11.06
C PRO A 168 17.02 24.21 11.53
N ILE A 169 17.06 23.14 12.33
CA ILE A 169 18.27 22.61 12.99
C ILE A 169 19.41 22.36 11.99
N LEU A 170 19.11 21.95 10.76
CA LEU A 170 20.13 21.75 9.72
C LEU A 170 20.85 23.05 9.33
N GLU A 171 20.12 24.15 9.20
CA GLU A 171 20.67 25.45 8.80
C GLU A 171 21.48 26.09 9.93
N VAL A 172 20.99 25.97 11.16
CA VAL A 172 21.70 26.41 12.37
C VAL A 172 23.01 25.64 12.55
N VAL A 173 22.99 24.31 12.39
CA VAL A 173 24.20 23.49 12.50
C VAL A 173 25.20 23.80 11.37
N ARG A 174 24.72 24.09 10.16
CA ARG A 174 25.57 24.40 9.00
C ARG A 174 26.30 25.74 9.19
N THR A 175 25.57 26.81 9.47
CA THR A 175 26.14 28.16 9.64
C THR A 175 27.11 28.28 10.83
N CYS A 176 26.86 27.56 11.93
CA CYS A 176 27.77 27.56 13.09
C CYS A 176 29.08 26.79 12.86
N ARG A 177 29.14 25.89 11.88
CA ARG A 177 30.39 25.18 11.52
C ARG A 177 31.22 25.89 10.46
N GLU A 178 30.61 26.70 9.60
CA GLU A 178 31.31 27.43 8.52
C GLU A 178 32.06 28.69 9.02
N ARG A 179 31.82 29.14 10.26
CA ARG A 179 32.45 30.35 10.87
C ARG A 179 33.62 30.04 11.82
N HIS A 180 34.19 28.83 11.76
CA HIS A 180 35.36 28.39 12.51
C HIS A 180 36.26 27.56 11.60
#